data_AF-A0A524EX33-F1
#
_entry.id   AF-A0A524EX33-F1
#
_cell.length_a   1.000
_cell.length_b   1.000
_cell.length_c   1.000
_cell.angle_alpha   90.00
_cell.angle_beta   90.00
_cell.angle_gamma   90.00
#
_symmetry.space_group_name_H-M   'P 1'
#
loop_
_entity.id
_entity.type
_entity.pdbx_description
1 polymer ?
#
loop_
_entity_poly.entity_id
_entity_poly.type
_entity_poly.pdbx_seq_one_letter_code
_entity_poly.pdbx_strand_id
1 'polypeptide(L)'
;DVSSVTNMYGMFYYTYEFNQPLENWDVSSVTNMQHLFAHTRKFNQPLENWDVSSVTNMYGMFYYTYEFNQPLENWDVSSVTNMYGMFYYTYEFNQPLENWDVSSVTNMQYMFAVTRKFNQPLENWDVSSVTNMYAMFSNAYEFNQPLGNWDISSVTNMQSFLSQVTLSREFYDQTLAGWSQLSLQTGVEFHGGSSKYSSVGLPGREILTGTYGWIITDGGYDPLAVKSVLTSTADSPDRDGNFILNWTAEYQANNYSLYQFSSPITEINGSLTLLVENSSVLSYEITDYLTDAYYFVVTGNNDFGQKLSNCIEIDVDLNPGAFSLSSDAQSPDLDGIFTLSWTDSELVEYYIVYQHSSLITDLNGSLTVVASEFTNRNMNLSDFLEGMYYFLVAAVNSNNITLSNCIQVVVNIPETITVLNPTVTTSLNPDSQLLIQWNSTGLISHVKLEFYKGDSFVIEIIGITENDGEFLWLIPTYIGQSEEYRVKIIDISNTTVFVFSEMFTITPVIPQETKPSPTPLILSIIGLVIATGAAGLTMYMFFEQRKTRKIE
;
A
#
# COMPACT_ATOMS: atom_id res chain seq x y z
N ASP A 1 -52.07 54.10 -5.45
CA ASP A 1 -50.84 54.90 -5.50
C ASP A 1 -50.57 55.43 -4.11
N VAL A 2 -49.41 55.06 -3.56
CA VAL A 2 -48.92 55.44 -2.22
C VAL A 2 -47.52 56.06 -2.30
N SER A 3 -47.09 56.48 -3.50
CA SER A 3 -45.73 56.97 -3.80
C SER A 3 -45.27 58.17 -2.95
N SER A 4 -46.19 58.97 -2.42
CA SER A 4 -45.88 60.09 -1.53
C SER A 4 -45.98 59.75 -0.03
N VAL A 5 -46.31 58.51 0.32
CA VAL A 5 -46.47 58.08 1.71
C VAL A 5 -45.09 57.78 2.30
N THR A 6 -44.74 58.46 3.38
CA THR A 6 -43.48 58.22 4.10
C THR A 6 -43.66 57.36 5.36
N ASN A 7 -44.88 57.21 5.84
CA ASN A 7 -45.19 56.50 7.08
C ASN A 7 -46.41 55.60 6.89
N MET A 8 -46.20 54.28 7.00
CA MET A 8 -47.23 53.25 6.90
C MET A 8 -47.50 52.57 8.26
N TYR A 9 -47.20 53.25 9.36
CA TYR A 9 -47.41 52.73 10.70
C TYR A 9 -48.81 52.13 10.87
N GLY A 10 -48.88 50.83 11.16
CA GLY A 10 -50.11 50.13 11.52
C GLY A 10 -51.23 50.20 10.48
N MET A 11 -50.93 50.42 9.18
CA MET A 11 -51.97 50.65 8.17
C MET A 11 -52.99 49.49 8.07
N PHE A 12 -52.55 48.24 8.26
CA PHE A 12 -53.41 47.05 8.31
C PHE A 12 -53.46 46.40 9.70
N TYR A 13 -53.19 47.17 10.76
CA TYR A 13 -53.12 46.62 12.11
C TYR A 13 -54.46 45.98 12.54
N TYR A 14 -54.41 44.75 13.04
CA TYR A 14 -55.58 43.94 13.42
C TYR A 14 -56.59 43.62 12.31
N THR A 15 -56.25 43.78 11.03
CA THR A 15 -57.12 43.32 9.94
C THR A 15 -56.91 41.82 9.70
N TYR A 16 -57.46 40.98 10.60
CA TYR A 16 -57.18 39.54 10.67
C TYR A 16 -57.34 38.77 9.35
N GLU A 17 -58.35 39.12 8.55
CA GLU A 17 -58.70 38.46 7.28
C GLU A 17 -58.12 39.16 6.05
N PHE A 18 -57.31 40.22 6.22
CA PHE A 18 -56.75 40.97 5.10
C PHE A 18 -55.74 40.12 4.33
N ASN A 19 -55.96 39.98 3.01
CA ASN A 19 -55.10 39.23 2.09
C ASN A 19 -55.29 39.74 0.65
N GLN A 20 -55.39 41.05 0.46
CA GLN A 20 -55.63 41.67 -0.85
C GLN A 20 -54.29 42.02 -1.53
N PRO A 21 -54.18 41.91 -2.86
CA PRO A 21 -52.92 42.13 -3.57
C PRO A 21 -52.39 43.57 -3.42
N LEU A 22 -51.08 43.70 -3.16
CA LEU A 22 -50.39 44.97 -2.94
C LEU A 22 -49.15 45.15 -3.84
N GLU A 23 -48.95 44.26 -4.80
CA GLU A 23 -47.76 44.22 -5.67
C GLU A 23 -47.48 45.54 -6.42
N ASN A 24 -48.53 46.29 -6.75
CA ASN A 24 -48.45 47.53 -7.55
C ASN A 24 -48.29 48.81 -6.68
N TRP A 25 -47.99 48.66 -5.40
CA TRP A 25 -47.76 49.81 -4.52
C TRP A 25 -46.33 50.31 -4.69
N ASP A 26 -46.18 51.58 -5.05
CA ASP A 26 -44.90 52.27 -4.96
C ASP A 26 -44.65 52.71 -3.51
N VAL A 27 -43.79 51.97 -2.81
CA VAL A 27 -43.41 52.21 -1.40
C VAL A 27 -42.01 52.82 -1.25
N SER A 28 -41.38 53.25 -2.35
CA SER A 28 -39.98 53.74 -2.39
C SER A 28 -39.70 54.94 -1.47
N SER A 29 -40.72 55.74 -1.14
CA SER A 29 -40.62 56.89 -0.23
C SER A 29 -40.92 56.55 1.24
N VAL A 30 -41.32 55.31 1.55
CA VAL A 30 -41.70 54.90 2.91
C VAL A 30 -40.45 54.73 3.76
N THR A 31 -40.41 55.41 4.91
CA THR A 31 -39.31 55.29 5.87
C THR A 31 -39.70 54.53 7.13
N ASN A 32 -41.00 54.38 7.40
CA ASN A 32 -41.53 53.69 8.58
C ASN A 32 -42.63 52.68 8.19
N MET A 33 -42.34 51.38 8.39
CA MET A 33 -43.27 50.26 8.17
C MET A 33 -43.65 49.54 9.47
N GLN A 34 -43.47 50.20 10.61
CA GLN A 34 -43.79 49.62 11.90
C GLN A 34 -45.25 49.11 11.94
N HIS A 35 -45.42 47.85 12.35
CA HIS A 35 -46.74 47.20 12.46
C HIS A 35 -47.61 47.18 11.21
N LEU A 36 -47.05 47.43 10.01
CA LEU A 36 -47.82 47.55 8.77
C LEU A 36 -48.81 46.38 8.59
N PHE A 37 -48.36 45.15 8.79
CA PHE A 37 -49.17 43.92 8.69
C PHE A 37 -49.41 43.23 10.03
N ALA A 38 -49.15 43.91 11.16
CA ALA A 38 -49.27 43.23 12.45
C ALA A 38 -50.71 42.79 12.74
N HIS A 39 -50.85 41.55 13.18
CA HIS A 39 -52.10 40.81 13.37
C HIS A 39 -52.92 40.58 12.09
N THR A 40 -52.36 40.72 10.89
CA THR A 40 -53.03 40.32 9.63
C THR A 40 -52.89 38.82 9.38
N ARG A 41 -53.54 38.01 10.23
CA ARG A 41 -53.31 36.56 10.33
C ARG A 41 -53.35 35.78 9.01
N LYS A 42 -54.16 36.22 8.04
CA LYS A 42 -54.35 35.61 6.71
C LYS A 42 -53.50 36.22 5.59
N PHE A 43 -52.70 37.24 5.87
CA PHE A 43 -51.95 37.94 4.84
C PHE A 43 -50.80 37.08 4.33
N ASN A 44 -50.77 36.84 3.02
CA ASN A 44 -49.74 36.05 2.33
C ASN A 44 -49.61 36.48 0.86
N GLN A 45 -49.68 37.78 0.58
CA GLN A 45 -49.54 38.33 -0.78
C GLN A 45 -48.09 38.67 -1.10
N PRO A 46 -47.66 38.52 -2.37
CA PRO A 46 -46.27 38.78 -2.77
C PRO A 46 -45.90 40.25 -2.56
N LEU A 47 -44.70 40.46 -2.00
CA LEU A 47 -44.10 41.78 -1.72
C LEU A 47 -42.67 41.92 -2.28
N GLU A 48 -42.21 40.95 -3.06
CA GLU A 48 -40.81 40.86 -3.56
C GLU A 48 -40.38 42.09 -4.37
N ASN A 49 -41.32 42.78 -5.02
CA ASN A 49 -41.08 43.94 -5.89
C ASN A 49 -41.15 45.29 -5.16
N TRP A 50 -41.35 45.30 -3.84
CA TRP A 50 -41.35 46.52 -3.06
C TRP A 50 -39.92 47.07 -2.89
N ASP A 51 -39.71 48.33 -3.27
CA ASP A 51 -38.49 49.07 -2.94
C ASP A 51 -38.55 49.55 -1.49
N VAL A 52 -37.87 48.83 -0.60
CA VAL A 52 -37.79 49.13 0.83
C VAL A 52 -36.48 49.81 1.25
N SER A 53 -35.66 50.25 0.29
CA SER A 53 -34.31 50.82 0.55
C SER A 53 -34.32 52.07 1.44
N SER A 54 -35.42 52.82 1.44
CA SER A 54 -35.64 54.00 2.29
C SER A 54 -36.13 53.67 3.72
N VAL A 55 -36.53 52.42 3.99
CA VAL A 55 -37.14 52.02 5.26
C VAL A 55 -36.08 51.95 6.36
N THR A 56 -36.33 52.64 7.47
CA THR A 56 -35.42 52.64 8.64
C THR A 56 -35.99 51.87 9.83
N ASN A 57 -37.31 51.66 9.87
CA ASN A 57 -38.01 51.00 10.98
C ASN A 57 -38.99 49.94 10.47
N MET A 58 -38.70 48.67 10.77
CA MET A 58 -39.53 47.50 10.48
C MET A 58 -40.07 46.82 11.75
N TYR A 59 -40.13 47.56 12.87
CA TYR A 59 -40.65 47.07 14.15
C TYR A 59 -42.00 46.36 13.97
N GLY A 60 -42.02 45.07 14.24
CA GLY A 60 -43.22 44.25 14.20
C GLY A 60 -43.98 44.29 12.89
N MET A 61 -43.33 44.47 11.73
CA MET A 61 -44.00 44.58 10.43
C MET A 61 -44.96 43.41 10.16
N PHE A 62 -44.54 42.17 10.43
CA PHE A 62 -45.33 40.94 10.27
C PHE A 62 -45.72 40.28 11.61
N TYR A 63 -45.71 41.03 12.71
CA TYR A 63 -46.03 40.55 14.06
C TYR A 63 -47.40 39.84 14.13
N TYR A 64 -47.48 38.56 14.49
CA TYR A 64 -48.69 37.70 14.46
C TYR A 64 -49.35 37.53 13.07
N THR A 65 -48.56 37.53 11.98
CA THR A 65 -49.03 37.28 10.60
C THR A 65 -48.90 35.79 10.25
N TYR A 66 -49.76 34.97 10.85
CA TYR A 66 -49.57 33.51 10.92
C TYR A 66 -49.24 32.81 9.59
N GLU A 67 -49.88 33.21 8.49
CA GLU A 67 -49.80 32.53 7.20
C GLU A 67 -48.75 33.11 6.23
N PHE A 68 -48.04 34.18 6.62
CA PHE A 68 -47.11 34.86 5.73
C PHE A 68 -45.86 34.01 5.46
N ASN A 69 -45.60 33.73 4.19
CA ASN A 69 -44.45 32.96 3.72
C ASN A 69 -44.07 33.33 2.27
N GLN A 70 -43.95 34.63 1.99
CA GLN A 70 -43.60 35.16 0.66
C GLN A 70 -42.12 35.54 0.59
N PRO A 71 -41.47 35.40 -0.57
CA PRO A 71 -40.04 35.71 -0.72
C PRO A 71 -39.77 37.20 -0.45
N LEU A 72 -38.68 37.46 0.28
CA LEU A 72 -38.21 38.81 0.63
C LEU A 72 -36.70 39.00 0.39
N GLU A 73 -36.04 38.01 -0.22
CA GLU A 73 -34.59 37.97 -0.39
C GLU A 73 -34.03 39.19 -1.14
N ASN A 74 -34.82 39.76 -2.06
CA ASN A 74 -34.44 40.91 -2.89
C ASN A 74 -34.63 42.28 -2.18
N TRP A 75 -35.11 42.31 -0.95
CA TRP A 75 -35.28 43.56 -0.21
C TRP A 75 -33.94 44.14 0.21
N ASP A 76 -33.70 45.40 -0.16
CA ASP A 76 -32.59 46.18 0.40
C ASP A 76 -32.97 46.71 1.79
N VAL A 77 -32.49 46.02 2.83
CA VAL A 77 -32.73 46.37 4.24
C VAL A 77 -31.54 47.10 4.89
N SER A 78 -30.55 47.55 4.09
CA SER A 78 -29.31 48.16 4.60
C SER A 78 -29.52 49.45 5.43
N SER A 79 -30.64 50.15 5.21
CA SER A 79 -31.05 51.35 5.97
C SER A 79 -31.81 51.04 7.27
N VAL A 80 -32.22 49.78 7.49
CA VAL A 80 -33.07 49.41 8.63
C VAL A 80 -32.23 49.36 9.91
N THR A 81 -32.67 50.08 10.95
CA THR A 81 -31.98 50.10 12.25
C THR A 81 -32.71 49.31 13.34
N ASN A 82 -34.00 48.99 13.14
CA ASN A 82 -34.86 48.32 14.11
C ASN A 82 -35.72 47.22 13.46
N MET A 83 -35.47 45.97 13.86
CA MET A 83 -36.19 44.76 13.41
C MET A 83 -36.86 44.01 14.57
N TYR A 84 -37.11 44.69 15.69
CA TYR A 84 -37.80 44.10 16.84
C TYR A 84 -39.09 43.40 16.39
N GLY A 85 -39.21 42.12 16.70
CA GLY A 85 -40.40 41.32 16.48
C GLY A 85 -40.91 41.27 15.05
N MET A 86 -40.08 41.55 14.04
CA MET A 86 -40.52 41.66 12.64
C MET A 86 -41.33 40.44 12.19
N PHE A 87 -40.89 39.22 12.55
CA PHE A 87 -41.58 37.96 12.24
C PHE A 87 -42.12 37.24 13.50
N TYR A 88 -42.27 37.92 14.64
CA TYR A 88 -42.78 37.28 15.86
C TYR A 88 -44.14 36.60 15.62
N TYR A 89 -44.28 35.33 15.97
CA TYR A 89 -45.48 34.51 15.69
C TYR A 89 -45.85 34.35 14.21
N THR A 90 -44.91 34.49 13.26
CA THR A 90 -45.16 34.25 11.82
C THR A 90 -44.95 32.77 11.51
N TYR A 91 -45.89 31.91 11.96
CA TYR A 91 -45.68 30.46 12.05
C TYR A 91 -45.14 29.79 10.78
N GLU A 92 -45.60 30.24 9.61
CA GLU A 92 -45.33 29.61 8.32
C GLU A 92 -44.07 30.15 7.62
N PHE A 93 -43.45 31.22 8.13
CA PHE A 93 -42.35 31.89 7.44
C PHE A 93 -41.08 31.04 7.44
N ASN A 94 -40.57 30.73 6.24
CA ASN A 94 -39.32 29.99 6.02
C ASN A 94 -38.71 30.34 4.65
N GLN A 95 -38.56 31.64 4.36
CA GLN A 95 -37.99 32.13 3.10
C GLN A 95 -36.54 32.58 3.28
N PRO A 96 -35.68 32.41 2.26
CA PRO A 96 -34.28 32.80 2.34
C PRO A 96 -34.12 34.29 2.63
N LEU A 97 -33.16 34.61 3.51
CA LEU A 97 -32.80 35.97 3.93
C LEU A 97 -31.28 36.20 3.94
N GLU A 98 -30.50 35.26 3.38
CA GLU A 98 -29.04 35.26 3.47
C GLU A 98 -28.38 36.51 2.85
N ASN A 99 -29.06 37.12 1.87
CA ASN A 99 -28.59 38.30 1.14
C ASN A 99 -28.95 39.65 1.79
N TRP A 100 -29.64 39.64 2.93
CA TRP A 100 -29.96 40.87 3.65
C TRP A 100 -28.71 41.49 4.29
N ASP A 101 -28.45 42.75 3.97
CA ASP A 101 -27.48 43.57 4.72
C ASP A 101 -28.12 44.10 6.00
N VAL A 102 -27.83 43.43 7.12
CA VAL A 102 -28.34 43.80 8.46
C VAL A 102 -27.33 44.59 9.30
N SER A 103 -26.23 45.06 8.70
CA SER A 103 -25.11 45.72 9.41
C SER A 103 -25.50 47.00 10.17
N SER A 104 -26.59 47.67 9.76
CA SER A 104 -27.15 48.86 10.43
C SER A 104 -28.11 48.54 11.57
N VAL A 105 -28.53 47.28 11.73
CA VAL A 105 -29.56 46.89 12.71
C VAL A 105 -28.96 46.89 14.12
N THR A 106 -29.64 47.54 15.06
CA THR A 106 -29.20 47.61 16.46
C THR A 106 -30.08 46.79 17.41
N ASN A 107 -31.30 46.46 17.00
CA ASN A 107 -32.30 45.74 17.80
C ASN A 107 -32.97 44.61 16.98
N MET A 108 -32.76 43.36 17.40
CA MET A 108 -33.35 42.13 16.83
C MET A 108 -34.16 41.33 17.85
N GLN A 109 -34.63 41.96 18.93
CA GLN A 109 -35.42 41.28 19.95
C GLN A 109 -36.65 40.61 19.33
N TYR A 110 -36.93 39.36 19.71
CA TYR A 110 -38.06 38.58 19.21
C TYR A 110 -38.17 38.43 17.68
N MET A 111 -37.13 38.76 16.89
CA MET A 111 -37.22 38.86 15.42
C MET A 111 -37.87 37.62 14.79
N PHE A 112 -37.47 36.43 15.24
CA PHE A 112 -38.00 35.13 14.79
C PHE A 112 -38.68 34.33 15.92
N ALA A 113 -39.00 34.92 17.06
CA ALA A 113 -39.60 34.14 18.13
C ALA A 113 -40.97 33.59 17.73
N VAL A 114 -41.18 32.30 18.02
CA VAL A 114 -42.36 31.51 17.66
C VAL A 114 -42.58 31.43 16.12
N THR A 115 -41.54 31.65 15.31
CA THR A 115 -41.54 31.42 13.85
C THR A 115 -41.19 29.95 13.59
N ARG A 116 -42.16 29.08 13.85
CA ARG A 116 -41.93 27.65 14.10
C ARG A 116 -41.19 26.91 12.98
N LYS A 117 -41.43 27.29 11.73
CA LYS A 117 -40.85 26.65 10.53
C LYS A 117 -39.54 27.28 10.04
N PHE A 118 -39.08 28.37 10.65
CA PHE A 118 -37.93 29.10 10.15
C PHE A 118 -36.63 28.32 10.37
N ASN A 119 -35.95 27.97 9.28
CA ASN A 119 -34.68 27.25 9.31
C ASN A 119 -33.82 27.59 8.07
N GLN A 120 -33.63 28.88 7.80
CA GLN A 120 -32.83 29.37 6.67
C GLN A 120 -31.44 29.79 7.12
N PRO A 121 -30.41 29.64 6.28
CA PRO A 121 -29.05 30.05 6.61
C PRO A 121 -28.99 31.57 6.87
N LEU A 122 -28.29 31.94 7.94
CA LEU A 122 -28.03 33.34 8.32
C LEU A 122 -26.54 33.59 8.64
N GLU A 123 -25.66 32.66 8.24
CA GLU A 123 -24.24 32.67 8.62
C GLU A 123 -23.48 33.91 8.13
N ASN A 124 -23.96 34.52 7.04
CA ASN A 124 -23.33 35.68 6.40
C ASN A 124 -23.85 37.04 6.91
N TRP A 125 -24.79 37.05 7.85
CA TRP A 125 -25.29 38.29 8.43
C TRP A 125 -24.22 39.00 9.27
N ASP A 126 -23.95 40.27 8.96
CA ASP A 126 -23.17 41.13 9.83
C ASP A 126 -24.05 41.68 10.97
N VAL A 127 -23.94 41.06 12.14
CA VAL A 127 -24.68 41.45 13.35
C VAL A 127 -23.83 42.28 14.32
N SER A 128 -22.68 42.81 13.89
CA SER A 128 -21.71 43.51 14.76
C SER A 128 -22.28 44.77 15.43
N SER A 129 -23.29 45.41 14.83
CA SER A 129 -24.01 46.57 15.39
C SER A 129 -25.14 46.19 16.35
N VAL A 130 -25.55 44.93 16.41
CA VAL A 130 -26.71 44.49 17.21
C VAL A 130 -26.33 44.51 18.69
N THR A 131 -27.14 45.21 19.49
CA THR A 131 -26.91 45.31 20.95
C THR A 131 -27.87 44.44 21.75
N ASN A 132 -28.99 44.02 21.16
CA ASN A 132 -30.05 43.30 21.83
C ASN A 132 -30.69 42.22 20.95
N MET A 133 -30.55 40.96 21.40
CA MET A 133 -31.07 39.76 20.76
C MET A 133 -32.02 38.97 21.69
N TYR A 134 -32.62 39.64 22.68
CA TYR A 134 -33.56 38.99 23.60
C TYR A 134 -34.58 38.13 22.87
N ALA A 135 -34.64 36.84 23.22
CA ALA A 135 -35.57 35.87 22.67
C ALA A 135 -35.63 35.82 21.12
N MET A 136 -34.56 36.16 20.40
CA MET A 136 -34.59 36.26 18.92
C MET A 136 -35.15 35.00 18.23
N PHE A 137 -34.78 33.80 18.69
CA PHE A 137 -35.22 32.51 18.14
C PHE A 137 -36.08 31.70 19.12
N SER A 138 -36.56 32.30 20.22
CA SER A 138 -37.33 31.56 21.23
C SER A 138 -38.54 30.86 20.61
N ASN A 139 -38.67 29.55 20.81
CA ASN A 139 -39.73 28.69 20.23
C ASN A 139 -39.74 28.62 18.68
N ALA A 140 -38.64 28.91 17.99
CA ALA A 140 -38.45 28.60 16.58
C ALA A 140 -38.02 27.12 16.43
N TYR A 141 -38.97 26.19 16.57
CA TYR A 141 -38.69 24.76 16.79
C TYR A 141 -37.83 24.09 15.72
N GLU A 142 -37.91 24.53 14.46
CA GLU A 142 -37.14 23.96 13.36
C GLU A 142 -35.76 24.61 13.16
N PHE A 143 -35.45 25.69 13.89
CA PHE A 143 -34.22 26.44 13.68
C PHE A 143 -32.98 25.63 14.10
N ASN A 144 -32.12 25.33 13.13
CA ASN A 144 -30.90 24.56 13.30
C ASN A 144 -29.83 25.00 12.29
N GLN A 145 -29.24 26.17 12.53
CA GLN A 145 -28.26 26.80 11.63
C GLN A 145 -26.99 27.22 12.36
N PRO A 146 -25.84 27.32 11.67
CA PRO A 146 -24.60 27.78 12.27
C PRO A 146 -24.67 29.27 12.64
N LEU A 147 -24.19 29.60 13.86
CA LEU A 147 -24.13 30.97 14.39
C LEU A 147 -22.72 31.42 14.79
N GLY A 148 -21.73 30.53 14.69
CA GLY A 148 -20.38 30.76 15.22
C GLY A 148 -19.59 31.88 14.52
N ASN A 149 -19.99 32.27 13.32
CA ASN A 149 -19.35 33.33 12.56
C ASN A 149 -19.89 34.73 12.89
N TRP A 150 -20.97 34.83 13.66
CA TRP A 150 -21.54 36.12 14.04
C TRP A 150 -20.64 36.88 15.00
N ASP A 151 -20.31 38.13 14.66
CA ASP A 151 -19.69 39.05 15.60
C ASP A 151 -20.74 39.59 16.58
N ILE A 152 -20.74 39.02 17.78
CA ILE A 152 -21.65 39.40 18.87
C ILE A 152 -20.98 40.30 19.93
N SER A 153 -19.84 40.93 19.61
CA SER A 153 -19.08 41.77 20.56
C SER A 153 -19.87 42.94 21.15
N SER A 154 -20.88 43.44 20.43
CA SER A 154 -21.75 44.55 20.87
C SER A 154 -22.98 44.09 21.67
N VAL A 155 -23.26 42.78 21.74
CA VAL A 155 -24.50 42.27 22.32
C VAL A 155 -24.44 42.31 23.85
N THR A 156 -25.45 42.94 24.45
CA THR A 156 -25.58 43.08 25.91
C THR A 156 -26.73 42.24 26.49
N ASN A 157 -27.65 41.76 25.65
CA ASN A 157 -28.80 40.96 26.09
C ASN A 157 -29.10 39.80 25.12
N MET A 158 -28.93 38.57 25.60
CA MET A 158 -29.27 37.32 24.92
C MET A 158 -30.13 36.39 25.79
N GLN A 159 -30.89 36.95 26.72
CA GLN A 159 -31.80 36.16 27.54
C GLN A 159 -32.83 35.47 26.64
N SER A 160 -33.10 34.20 26.92
CA SER A 160 -34.04 33.35 26.16
C SER A 160 -33.74 33.21 24.65
N PHE A 161 -32.54 33.57 24.16
CA PHE A 161 -32.19 33.62 22.74
C PHE A 161 -32.61 32.37 21.94
N LEU A 162 -32.23 31.17 22.39
CA LEU A 162 -32.62 29.86 21.82
C LEU A 162 -33.55 29.07 22.75
N SER A 163 -34.36 29.72 23.59
CA SER A 163 -35.28 29.00 24.47
C SER A 163 -36.23 28.09 23.66
N GLN A 164 -36.35 26.81 24.04
CA GLN A 164 -37.11 25.78 23.31
C GLN A 164 -36.62 25.50 21.87
N VAL A 165 -35.36 25.83 21.57
CA VAL A 165 -34.66 25.46 20.33
C VAL A 165 -33.53 24.48 20.67
N THR A 166 -33.25 23.57 19.74
CA THR A 166 -32.12 22.63 19.83
C THR A 166 -31.29 22.74 18.57
N LEU A 167 -30.16 23.42 18.64
CA LEU A 167 -29.15 23.35 17.59
C LEU A 167 -28.54 21.95 17.58
N SER A 168 -28.12 21.51 16.39
CA SER A 168 -27.25 20.36 16.24
C SER A 168 -25.99 20.59 17.07
N ARG A 169 -25.43 19.51 17.60
CA ARG A 169 -24.21 19.59 18.41
C ARG A 169 -23.06 20.24 17.64
N GLU A 170 -22.92 19.93 16.35
CA GLU A 170 -21.90 20.52 15.48
C GLU A 170 -22.05 22.05 15.42
N PHE A 171 -23.25 22.56 15.14
CA PHE A 171 -23.48 24.01 15.09
C PHE A 171 -23.35 24.67 16.45
N TYR A 172 -23.74 24.00 17.53
CA TYR A 172 -23.58 24.54 18.88
C TYR A 172 -22.12 24.57 19.33
N ASP A 173 -21.33 23.54 19.02
CA ASP A 173 -19.89 23.50 19.26
C ASP A 173 -19.18 24.62 18.48
N GLN A 174 -19.52 24.80 17.20
CA GLN A 174 -19.00 25.90 16.38
C GLN A 174 -19.43 27.27 16.92
N THR A 175 -20.66 27.40 17.44
CA THR A 175 -21.16 28.64 18.06
C THR A 175 -20.32 29.02 19.28
N LEU A 176 -20.14 28.09 20.21
CA LEU A 176 -19.34 28.31 21.42
C LEU A 176 -17.86 28.58 21.08
N ALA A 177 -17.29 27.82 20.15
CA ALA A 177 -15.91 27.97 19.72
C ALA A 177 -15.68 29.33 19.04
N GLY A 178 -16.51 29.70 18.06
CA GLY A 178 -16.39 30.96 17.32
C GLY A 178 -16.53 32.17 18.22
N TRP A 179 -17.58 32.23 19.04
CA TRP A 179 -17.82 33.37 19.93
C TRP A 179 -16.71 33.53 20.96
N SER A 180 -16.11 32.44 21.46
CA SER A 180 -15.03 32.53 22.44
C SER A 180 -13.78 33.25 21.95
N GLN A 181 -13.62 33.44 20.63
CA GLN A 181 -12.50 34.15 20.02
C GLN A 181 -12.71 35.67 19.92
N LEU A 182 -13.93 36.16 20.18
CA LEU A 182 -14.28 37.57 20.09
C LEU A 182 -13.91 38.33 21.36
N SER A 183 -13.92 39.66 21.28
CA SER A 183 -13.82 40.56 22.45
C SER A 183 -15.21 40.88 22.97
N LEU A 184 -15.69 40.13 23.96
CA LEU A 184 -17.11 40.12 24.34
C LEU A 184 -17.43 41.01 25.56
N GLN A 185 -18.71 41.38 25.68
CA GLN A 185 -19.26 41.96 26.90
C GLN A 185 -19.24 40.94 28.05
N THR A 186 -18.96 41.41 29.27
CA THR A 186 -18.95 40.53 30.46
C THR A 186 -20.34 40.38 31.06
N GLY A 187 -20.63 39.22 31.67
CA GLY A 187 -21.85 39.00 32.46
C GLY A 187 -23.13 38.86 31.62
N VAL A 188 -23.02 38.59 30.32
CA VAL A 188 -24.18 38.34 29.46
C VAL A 188 -24.84 37.03 29.85
N GLU A 189 -26.17 37.03 29.96
CA GLU A 189 -26.97 35.82 30.10
C GLU A 189 -27.32 35.31 28.70
N PHE A 190 -26.91 34.07 28.41
CA PHE A 190 -27.14 33.39 27.14
C PHE A 190 -27.94 32.10 27.36
N HIS A 191 -29.06 31.97 26.66
CA HIS A 191 -29.86 30.74 26.69
C HIS A 191 -29.64 29.96 25.39
N GLY A 192 -28.78 28.95 25.41
CA GLY A 192 -28.46 28.05 24.30
C GLY A 192 -29.53 27.00 23.98
N GLY A 193 -30.61 26.96 24.76
CA GLY A 193 -31.77 26.10 24.49
C GLY A 193 -31.58 24.71 25.07
N SER A 194 -32.07 23.68 24.37
CA SER A 194 -31.77 22.27 24.68
C SER A 194 -30.52 21.77 23.96
N SER A 195 -29.77 22.65 23.29
CA SER A 195 -28.54 22.35 22.56
C SER A 195 -27.45 21.82 23.50
N LYS A 196 -26.80 20.73 23.13
CA LYS A 196 -25.72 20.11 23.91
C LYS A 196 -24.38 20.31 23.22
N TYR A 197 -23.31 20.42 24.01
CA TYR A 197 -21.94 20.64 23.52
C TYR A 197 -21.03 19.44 23.82
N SER A 198 -20.00 19.25 23.01
CA SER A 198 -19.02 18.16 23.14
C SER A 198 -17.68 18.65 23.68
N SER A 199 -16.66 17.79 23.63
CA SER A 199 -15.28 18.19 23.90
C SER A 199 -14.75 19.26 22.94
N VAL A 200 -15.37 19.43 21.76
CA VAL A 200 -15.03 20.48 20.79
C VAL A 200 -15.53 21.85 21.27
N GLY A 201 -16.78 21.96 21.74
CA GLY A 201 -17.35 23.22 22.24
C GLY A 201 -16.96 23.57 23.67
N LEU A 202 -16.51 22.59 24.46
CA LEU A 202 -16.18 22.76 25.88
C LEU A 202 -15.17 23.90 26.14
N PRO A 203 -14.01 24.00 25.44
CA PRO A 203 -13.05 25.08 25.67
C PRO A 203 -13.66 26.47 25.43
N GLY A 204 -14.46 26.62 24.37
CA GLY A 204 -15.13 27.88 24.07
C GLY A 204 -16.12 28.27 25.16
N ARG A 205 -16.92 27.32 25.65
CA ARG A 205 -17.85 27.55 26.77
C ARG A 205 -17.14 27.92 28.07
N GLU A 206 -15.99 27.31 28.35
CA GLU A 206 -15.18 27.64 29.54
C GLU A 206 -14.64 29.07 29.46
N ILE A 207 -14.24 29.56 28.28
CA ILE A 207 -13.85 30.96 28.08
C ILE A 207 -15.04 31.90 28.32
N LEU A 208 -16.20 31.61 27.72
CA LEU A 208 -17.40 32.42 27.86
C LEU A 208 -17.85 32.54 29.33
N THR A 209 -17.89 31.41 30.05
CA THR A 209 -18.32 31.39 31.45
C THR A 209 -17.23 31.84 32.44
N GLY A 210 -15.97 31.53 32.18
CA GLY A 210 -14.85 31.83 33.06
C GLY A 210 -14.26 33.22 32.86
N THR A 211 -13.84 33.55 31.63
CA THR A 211 -13.19 34.83 31.31
C THR A 211 -14.20 35.96 31.22
N TYR A 212 -15.32 35.74 30.52
CA TYR A 212 -16.35 36.77 30.34
C TYR A 212 -17.44 36.73 31.41
N GLY A 213 -17.45 35.73 32.30
CA GLY A 213 -18.43 35.64 33.39
C GLY A 213 -19.86 35.43 32.92
N TRP A 214 -20.07 34.84 31.74
CA TRP A 214 -21.41 34.61 31.20
C TRP A 214 -22.18 33.58 32.02
N ILE A 215 -23.51 33.76 32.03
CA ILE A 215 -24.44 32.76 32.56
C ILE A 215 -25.05 32.03 31.37
N ILE A 216 -24.65 30.77 31.16
CA ILE A 216 -25.12 29.95 30.04
C ILE A 216 -26.11 28.90 30.54
N THR A 217 -27.33 28.93 29.98
CA THR A 217 -28.34 27.87 30.15
C THR A 217 -28.46 27.09 28.84
N ASP A 218 -28.01 25.85 28.83
CA ASP A 218 -28.01 24.95 27.67
C ASP A 218 -28.30 23.50 28.07
N GLY A 219 -28.32 22.59 27.10
CA GLY A 219 -28.55 21.16 27.30
C GLY A 219 -27.40 20.42 28.00
N GLY A 220 -26.33 21.13 28.36
CA GLY A 220 -25.17 20.59 29.06
C GLY A 220 -24.16 19.86 28.17
N TYR A 221 -23.09 19.42 28.83
CA TYR A 221 -22.03 18.63 28.20
C TYR A 221 -22.54 17.23 27.84
N ASP A 222 -22.28 16.80 26.61
CA ASP A 222 -22.64 15.48 26.12
C ASP A 222 -21.43 14.75 25.50
N PRO A 223 -20.89 13.72 26.18
CA PRO A 223 -19.71 12.99 25.72
C PRO A 223 -19.97 12.02 24.55
N LEU A 224 -21.20 11.90 24.01
CA LEU A 224 -21.62 10.94 22.96
C LEU A 224 -20.96 11.11 21.56
N ALA A 225 -19.79 11.76 21.45
CA ALA A 225 -19.10 11.97 20.17
C ALA A 225 -18.03 10.91 19.84
N VAL A 226 -17.72 9.98 20.76
CA VAL A 226 -16.75 8.91 20.48
C VAL A 226 -17.45 7.77 19.76
N LYS A 227 -17.31 7.72 18.43
CA LYS A 227 -17.62 6.51 17.64
C LYS A 227 -16.67 5.40 18.07
N SER A 228 -17.11 4.14 18.00
CA SER A 228 -16.18 3.01 18.07
C SER A 228 -15.07 3.16 17.04
N VAL A 229 -13.83 2.91 17.47
CA VAL A 229 -12.66 2.88 16.59
C VAL A 229 -12.34 1.42 16.33
N LEU A 230 -12.40 1.00 15.07
CA LEU A 230 -12.07 -0.35 14.61
C LEU A 230 -10.58 -0.42 14.24
N THR A 231 -9.90 -1.45 14.74
CA THR A 231 -8.49 -1.76 14.47
C THR A 231 -8.31 -3.25 14.14
N SER A 232 -7.15 -3.61 13.59
CA SER A 232 -6.77 -4.99 13.27
C SER A 232 -5.39 -5.33 13.81
N THR A 233 -5.12 -6.61 14.04
CA THR A 233 -3.78 -7.16 14.28
C THR A 233 -3.08 -7.68 13.03
N ALA A 234 -3.73 -7.59 11.86
CA ALA A 234 -3.19 -8.05 10.59
C ALA A 234 -1.87 -7.33 10.25
N ASP A 235 -0.97 -8.05 9.59
CA ASP A 235 0.21 -7.46 8.96
C ASP A 235 -0.19 -6.65 7.71
N SER A 236 0.76 -5.94 7.09
CA SER A 236 0.51 -5.15 5.88
C SER A 236 1.53 -5.47 4.78
N PRO A 237 1.16 -6.28 3.77
CA PRO A 237 -0.06 -7.09 3.68
C PRO A 237 -0.09 -8.24 4.69
N ASP A 238 -1.27 -8.78 4.97
CA ASP A 238 -1.47 -9.93 5.85
C ASP A 238 -1.02 -11.22 5.14
N ARG A 239 -0.22 -12.06 5.82
CA ARG A 239 0.51 -13.18 5.20
C ARG A 239 -0.06 -14.57 5.49
N ASP A 240 -1.01 -14.69 6.40
CA ASP A 240 -1.55 -15.98 6.81
C ASP A 240 -3.07 -16.06 6.81
N GLY A 241 -3.77 -14.95 6.56
CA GLY A 241 -5.22 -14.87 6.52
C GLY A 241 -5.86 -14.90 7.92
N ASN A 242 -5.07 -14.73 8.99
CA ASN A 242 -5.51 -14.86 10.38
C ASN A 242 -5.22 -13.59 11.17
N PHE A 243 -6.26 -12.88 11.60
CA PHE A 243 -6.11 -11.65 12.37
C PHE A 243 -7.30 -11.38 13.27
N ILE A 244 -7.10 -10.50 14.25
CA ILE A 244 -8.14 -10.11 15.21
C ILE A 244 -8.55 -8.68 14.92
N LEU A 245 -9.85 -8.50 14.68
CA LEU A 245 -10.48 -7.19 14.66
C LEU A 245 -10.86 -6.79 16.09
N ASN A 246 -10.50 -5.57 16.49
CA ASN A 246 -10.81 -5.03 17.81
C ASN A 246 -11.52 -3.69 17.67
N TRP A 247 -12.44 -3.36 18.58
CA TRP A 247 -13.05 -2.04 18.59
C TRP A 247 -13.24 -1.47 19.99
N THR A 248 -13.24 -0.15 20.09
CA THR A 248 -13.49 0.53 21.37
C THR A 248 -14.98 0.57 21.70
N ALA A 249 -15.31 0.52 22.99
CA ALA A 249 -16.68 0.70 23.45
C ALA A 249 -17.20 2.12 23.13
N GLU A 250 -18.37 2.20 22.52
CA GLU A 250 -19.16 3.40 22.33
C GLU A 250 -20.11 3.62 23.54
N TYR A 251 -20.20 4.86 24.02
CA TYR A 251 -21.05 5.19 25.16
C TYR A 251 -22.53 4.99 24.80
N GLN A 252 -23.25 4.21 25.63
CA GLN A 252 -24.64 3.77 25.43
C GLN A 252 -24.90 2.84 24.23
N ALA A 253 -23.88 2.31 23.57
CA ALA A 253 -24.09 1.18 22.66
C ALA A 253 -24.53 -0.06 23.48
N ASN A 254 -25.70 -0.60 23.13
CA ASN A 254 -26.23 -1.81 23.74
C ASN A 254 -25.48 -3.05 23.25
N ASN A 255 -25.05 -3.03 21.98
CA ASN A 255 -24.31 -4.08 21.30
C ASN A 255 -23.66 -3.56 20.01
N TYR A 256 -22.90 -4.44 19.35
CA TYR A 256 -22.15 -4.15 18.13
C TYR A 256 -22.43 -5.14 17.01
N SER A 257 -22.39 -4.68 15.76
CA SER A 257 -22.47 -5.53 14.58
C SER A 257 -21.30 -5.26 13.64
N LEU A 258 -20.65 -6.32 13.14
CA LEU A 258 -19.46 -6.23 12.29
C LEU A 258 -19.83 -6.61 10.86
N TYR A 259 -19.43 -5.75 9.92
CA TYR A 259 -19.72 -5.92 8.49
C TYR A 259 -18.43 -5.97 7.68
N GLN A 260 -18.50 -6.69 6.57
CA GLN A 260 -17.44 -6.85 5.58
C GLN A 260 -17.96 -6.56 4.17
N PHE A 261 -17.08 -6.05 3.30
CA PHE A 261 -17.31 -5.95 1.87
C PHE A 261 -15.99 -6.02 1.07
N SER A 262 -16.10 -6.09 -0.26
CA SER A 262 -14.96 -6.07 -1.20
C SER A 262 -14.61 -4.67 -1.72
N SER A 263 -15.25 -3.62 -1.18
CA SER A 263 -14.92 -2.22 -1.47
C SER A 263 -15.18 -1.34 -0.25
N PRO A 264 -14.67 -0.09 -0.20
CA PRO A 264 -14.87 0.81 0.93
C PRO A 264 -16.34 0.94 1.34
N ILE A 265 -16.61 0.81 2.65
CA ILE A 265 -17.97 0.86 3.20
C ILE A 265 -18.24 2.26 3.74
N THR A 266 -19.26 2.93 3.17
CA THR A 266 -19.70 4.27 3.61
C THR A 266 -21.06 4.27 4.31
N GLU A 267 -21.84 3.21 4.14
CA GLU A 267 -23.18 3.04 4.70
C GLU A 267 -23.51 1.55 4.89
N ILE A 268 -24.49 1.24 5.74
CA ILE A 268 -25.00 -0.13 5.91
C ILE A 268 -26.14 -0.36 4.92
N ASN A 269 -25.99 -1.38 4.07
CA ASN A 269 -27.03 -1.81 3.13
C ASN A 269 -27.01 -3.34 2.95
N GLY A 270 -27.95 -3.86 2.16
CA GLY A 270 -28.14 -5.30 1.98
C GLY A 270 -27.04 -6.02 1.20
N SER A 271 -26.06 -5.31 0.65
CA SER A 271 -24.93 -5.90 -0.10
C SER A 271 -23.76 -6.30 0.82
N LEU A 272 -23.74 -5.81 2.06
CA LEU A 272 -22.67 -6.11 3.02
C LEU A 272 -22.82 -7.52 3.60
N THR A 273 -21.69 -8.16 3.87
CA THR A 273 -21.66 -9.42 4.61
C THR A 273 -21.64 -9.12 6.12
N LEU A 274 -22.62 -9.63 6.86
CA LEU A 274 -22.69 -9.51 8.32
C LEU A 274 -21.90 -10.66 8.95
N LEU A 275 -20.83 -10.33 9.68
CA LEU A 275 -19.97 -11.32 10.36
C LEU A 275 -20.35 -11.53 11.82
N VAL A 276 -20.76 -10.46 12.49
CA VAL A 276 -21.19 -10.48 13.90
C VAL A 276 -22.46 -9.67 14.03
N GLU A 277 -23.46 -10.24 14.68
CA GLU A 277 -24.72 -9.55 14.96
C GLU A 277 -24.90 -9.34 16.47
N ASN A 278 -25.19 -8.10 16.87
CA ASN A 278 -25.59 -7.73 18.24
C ASN A 278 -24.68 -8.30 19.36
N SER A 279 -23.36 -8.28 19.15
CA SER A 279 -22.39 -8.76 20.13
C SER A 279 -22.07 -7.71 21.20
N SER A 280 -21.82 -8.17 22.43
CA SER A 280 -21.26 -7.34 23.51
C SER A 280 -19.73 -7.47 23.64
N VAL A 281 -19.13 -8.42 22.90
CA VAL A 281 -17.68 -8.61 22.83
C VAL A 281 -17.10 -7.57 21.88
N LEU A 282 -15.94 -7.01 22.23
CA LEU A 282 -15.28 -5.91 21.52
C LEU A 282 -14.16 -6.38 20.57
N SER A 283 -14.21 -7.64 20.18
CA SER A 283 -13.25 -8.25 19.27
C SER A 283 -13.88 -9.39 18.48
N TYR A 284 -13.26 -9.70 17.34
CA TYR A 284 -13.63 -10.82 16.48
C TYR A 284 -12.39 -11.41 15.83
N GLU A 285 -12.25 -12.74 15.94
CA GLU A 285 -11.15 -13.48 15.33
C GLU A 285 -11.55 -13.91 13.92
N ILE A 286 -10.69 -13.57 12.95
CA ILE A 286 -10.79 -13.98 11.56
C ILE A 286 -9.74 -15.04 11.29
N THR A 287 -10.14 -16.12 10.62
CA THR A 287 -9.26 -17.22 10.22
C THR A 287 -9.50 -17.60 8.76
N ASP A 288 -8.45 -18.08 8.09
CA ASP A 288 -8.48 -18.70 6.76
C ASP A 288 -9.03 -17.79 5.64
N TYR A 289 -8.80 -16.47 5.71
CA TYR A 289 -9.16 -15.58 4.61
C TYR A 289 -8.25 -15.79 3.40
N LEU A 290 -8.82 -15.67 2.20
CA LEU A 290 -8.11 -15.87 0.94
C LEU A 290 -7.44 -14.58 0.47
N THR A 291 -6.58 -14.68 -0.55
CA THR A 291 -5.95 -13.51 -1.15
C THR A 291 -6.98 -12.58 -1.81
N ASP A 292 -7.26 -11.45 -1.16
CA ASP A 292 -8.14 -10.37 -1.63
C ASP A 292 -8.01 -9.14 -0.71
N ALA A 293 -8.61 -8.02 -1.13
CA ALA A 293 -8.78 -6.84 -0.30
C ALA A 293 -10.16 -6.84 0.39
N TYR A 294 -10.16 -6.74 1.72
CA TYR A 294 -11.37 -6.77 2.53
C TYR A 294 -11.55 -5.46 3.31
N TYR A 295 -12.78 -4.95 3.31
CA TYR A 295 -13.14 -3.74 4.03
C TYR A 295 -14.08 -4.05 5.17
N PHE A 296 -13.79 -3.53 6.36
CA PHE A 296 -14.56 -3.80 7.57
C PHE A 296 -15.07 -2.52 8.24
N VAL A 297 -16.27 -2.58 8.82
CA VAL A 297 -16.83 -1.57 9.72
C VAL A 297 -17.58 -2.23 10.86
N VAL A 298 -17.61 -1.57 12.03
CA VAL A 298 -18.47 -1.97 13.14
C VAL A 298 -19.54 -0.89 13.37
N THR A 299 -20.76 -1.30 13.70
CA THR A 299 -21.80 -0.40 14.18
C THR A 299 -21.99 -0.54 15.68
N GLY A 300 -22.01 0.59 16.40
CA GLY A 300 -22.59 0.66 17.73
C GLY A 300 -24.10 0.84 17.62
N ASN A 301 -24.88 -0.08 18.19
CA ASN A 301 -26.35 -0.03 18.14
C ASN A 301 -26.91 0.41 19.49
N ASN A 302 -27.80 1.41 19.49
CA ASN A 302 -28.51 1.86 20.69
C ASN A 302 -29.98 2.19 20.37
N ASP A 303 -30.73 2.61 21.40
CA ASP A 303 -32.17 2.91 21.30
C ASP A 303 -32.48 4.08 20.33
N PHE A 304 -31.46 4.84 19.91
CA PHE A 304 -31.56 5.98 19.00
C PHE A 304 -31.06 5.69 17.58
N GLY A 305 -30.53 4.48 17.32
CA GLY A 305 -30.09 4.05 15.99
C GLY A 305 -28.71 3.40 15.97
N GLN A 306 -28.18 3.25 14.75
CA GLN A 306 -26.87 2.63 14.49
C GLN A 306 -25.85 3.71 14.11
N LYS A 307 -24.60 3.56 14.58
CA LYS A 307 -23.50 4.48 14.26
C LYS A 307 -22.28 3.73 13.76
N LEU A 308 -21.80 4.08 12.56
CA LEU A 308 -20.63 3.44 11.94
C LEU A 308 -19.31 3.95 12.55
N SER A 309 -18.38 3.02 12.75
CA SER A 309 -16.95 3.28 13.02
C SER A 309 -16.22 3.87 11.80
N ASN A 310 -14.88 4.01 11.91
CA ASN A 310 -14.02 4.05 10.73
C ASN A 310 -14.12 2.76 9.92
N CYS A 311 -13.90 2.85 8.61
CA CYS A 311 -13.68 1.70 7.73
C CYS A 311 -12.17 1.40 7.68
N ILE A 312 -11.80 0.13 7.81
CA ILE A 312 -10.42 -0.32 7.62
C ILE A 312 -10.35 -1.27 6.43
N GLU A 313 -9.23 -1.22 5.73
CA GLU A 313 -8.86 -2.12 4.64
C GLU A 313 -7.82 -3.11 5.15
N ILE A 314 -8.01 -4.39 4.86
CA ILE A 314 -7.04 -5.46 5.11
C ILE A 314 -6.77 -6.15 3.77
N ASP A 315 -5.52 -6.04 3.32
CA ASP A 315 -5.02 -6.70 2.11
C ASP A 315 -4.38 -8.03 2.53
N VAL A 316 -5.02 -9.15 2.18
CA VAL A 316 -4.52 -10.48 2.46
C VAL A 316 -3.72 -10.97 1.24
N ASP A 317 -2.43 -11.27 1.42
CA ASP A 317 -1.52 -11.73 0.37
C ASP A 317 -0.81 -13.03 0.79
N LEU A 318 -1.43 -14.16 0.43
CA LEU A 318 -0.92 -15.51 0.71
C LEU A 318 0.05 -16.01 -0.37
N ASN A 319 0.44 -15.15 -1.32
CA ASN A 319 1.39 -15.52 -2.36
C ASN A 319 2.78 -15.70 -1.73
N PRO A 320 3.59 -16.63 -2.26
CA PRO A 320 4.99 -16.70 -1.90
C PRO A 320 5.68 -15.33 -2.05
N GLY A 321 6.61 -15.04 -1.14
CA GLY A 321 7.36 -13.78 -1.16
C GLY A 321 8.11 -13.54 -2.49
N ALA A 322 8.41 -12.27 -2.77
CA ALA A 322 9.26 -11.95 -3.92
C ALA A 322 10.70 -12.42 -3.67
N PHE A 323 11.35 -12.95 -4.70
CA PHE A 323 12.70 -13.48 -4.63
C PHE A 323 13.44 -13.29 -5.97
N SER A 324 14.76 -13.39 -5.94
CA SER A 324 15.61 -13.17 -7.12
C SER A 324 16.48 -14.37 -7.43
N LEU A 325 16.52 -14.73 -8.71
CA LEU A 325 17.37 -15.76 -9.29
C LEU A 325 18.67 -15.15 -9.82
N SER A 326 19.78 -15.83 -9.55
CA SER A 326 21.11 -15.52 -10.06
C SER A 326 21.85 -16.80 -10.47
N SER A 327 22.98 -16.63 -11.16
CA SER A 327 23.89 -17.71 -11.51
C SER A 327 25.34 -17.28 -11.26
N ASP A 328 26.22 -18.25 -10.99
CA ASP A 328 27.67 -18.07 -10.95
C ASP A 328 28.36 -18.31 -12.31
N ALA A 329 27.59 -18.63 -13.36
CA ALA A 329 28.09 -18.82 -14.72
C ALA A 329 28.96 -17.64 -15.16
N GLN A 330 30.09 -17.94 -15.80
CA GLN A 330 30.88 -16.89 -16.43
C GLN A 330 30.10 -16.27 -17.61
N SER A 331 30.53 -15.10 -18.08
CA SER A 331 29.86 -14.43 -19.20
C SER A 331 30.84 -14.19 -20.35
N PRO A 332 30.86 -15.04 -21.39
CA PRO A 332 30.13 -16.31 -21.50
C PRO A 332 30.73 -17.40 -20.60
N ASP A 333 29.93 -18.44 -20.35
CA ASP A 333 30.33 -19.64 -19.61
C ASP A 333 31.16 -20.55 -20.52
N LEU A 334 32.27 -21.10 -20.02
CA LEU A 334 33.29 -21.74 -20.86
C LEU A 334 33.36 -23.26 -20.75
N ASP A 335 32.62 -23.86 -19.82
CA ASP A 335 32.66 -25.31 -19.55
C ASP A 335 31.27 -25.97 -19.46
N GLY A 336 30.19 -25.19 -19.50
CA GLY A 336 28.81 -25.70 -19.43
C GLY A 336 28.41 -26.12 -18.01
N ILE A 337 29.15 -25.68 -16.99
CA ILE A 337 28.93 -26.03 -15.59
C ILE A 337 28.74 -24.77 -14.76
N PHE A 338 27.56 -24.63 -14.16
CA PHE A 338 27.23 -23.47 -13.32
C PHE A 338 26.17 -23.82 -12.29
N THR A 339 26.06 -22.98 -11.28
CA THR A 339 25.07 -23.04 -10.22
C THR A 339 24.03 -21.96 -10.44
N LEU A 340 22.75 -22.33 -10.34
CA LEU A 340 21.67 -21.39 -10.12
C LEU A 340 21.46 -21.21 -8.62
N SER A 341 21.29 -19.98 -8.15
CA SER A 341 20.98 -19.67 -6.75
C SER A 341 19.88 -18.63 -6.67
N TRP A 342 19.08 -18.68 -5.61
CA TRP A 342 18.05 -17.66 -5.39
C TRP A 342 17.91 -17.25 -3.92
N THR A 343 17.41 -16.04 -3.73
CA THR A 343 17.17 -15.48 -2.41
C THR A 343 16.03 -16.20 -1.70
N ASP A 344 15.97 -16.06 -0.38
CA ASP A 344 14.88 -16.62 0.42
C ASP A 344 13.53 -16.00 0.04
N SER A 345 12.47 -16.79 0.19
CA SER A 345 11.09 -16.41 -0.08
C SER A 345 10.21 -16.98 1.03
N GLU A 346 9.35 -16.13 1.58
CA GLU A 346 8.36 -16.53 2.59
C GLU A 346 7.23 -17.35 1.95
N LEU A 347 6.53 -18.14 2.78
CA LEU A 347 5.36 -18.94 2.40
C LEU A 347 5.63 -19.89 1.20
N VAL A 348 6.84 -20.43 1.08
CA VAL A 348 7.18 -21.41 0.02
C VAL A 348 7.12 -22.83 0.54
N GLU A 349 6.42 -23.69 -0.19
CA GLU A 349 6.45 -25.13 0.03
C GLU A 349 7.55 -25.79 -0.83
N TYR A 350 7.69 -25.38 -2.09
CA TYR A 350 8.72 -25.85 -3.00
C TYR A 350 8.95 -24.90 -4.18
N TYR A 351 10.01 -25.17 -4.96
CA TYR A 351 10.38 -24.45 -6.17
C TYR A 351 10.28 -25.34 -7.41
N ILE A 352 10.01 -24.72 -8.56
CA ILE A 352 10.11 -25.33 -9.89
C ILE A 352 11.09 -24.50 -10.72
N VAL A 353 12.07 -25.16 -11.33
CA VAL A 353 13.08 -24.52 -12.19
C VAL A 353 12.72 -24.77 -13.65
N TYR A 354 12.55 -23.69 -14.40
CA TYR A 354 12.24 -23.70 -15.82
C TYR A 354 13.42 -23.26 -16.66
N GLN A 355 13.53 -23.83 -17.86
CA GLN A 355 14.47 -23.47 -18.90
C GLN A 355 13.75 -23.24 -20.24
N HIS A 356 14.25 -22.29 -21.02
CA HIS A 356 13.85 -22.10 -22.41
C HIS A 356 15.01 -21.57 -23.27
N SER A 357 14.88 -21.65 -24.60
CA SER A 357 15.84 -21.11 -25.57
C SER A 357 15.61 -19.62 -25.89
N SER A 358 14.58 -19.00 -25.31
CA SER A 358 14.25 -17.59 -25.42
C SER A 358 13.80 -17.04 -24.07
N LEU A 359 13.77 -15.70 -23.93
CA LEU A 359 13.31 -15.01 -22.73
C LEU A 359 11.95 -15.56 -22.26
N ILE A 360 11.87 -15.90 -20.97
CA ILE A 360 10.65 -16.37 -20.32
C ILE A 360 9.94 -15.16 -19.72
N THR A 361 8.76 -14.83 -20.23
CA THR A 361 7.90 -13.78 -19.67
C THR A 361 6.77 -14.35 -18.83
N ASP A 362 6.32 -15.56 -19.15
CA ASP A 362 5.18 -16.22 -18.51
C ASP A 362 5.35 -17.75 -18.53
N LEU A 363 4.65 -18.44 -17.63
CA LEU A 363 4.59 -19.90 -17.61
C LEU A 363 3.67 -20.42 -18.72
N ASN A 364 4.20 -21.26 -19.61
CA ASN A 364 3.42 -21.91 -20.66
C ASN A 364 3.98 -23.31 -20.98
N GLY A 365 3.26 -24.08 -21.80
CA GLY A 365 3.61 -25.47 -22.10
C GLY A 365 4.86 -25.69 -22.95
N SER A 366 5.54 -24.65 -23.44
CA SER A 366 6.81 -24.78 -24.18
C SER A 366 8.05 -24.77 -23.28
N LEU A 367 7.90 -24.44 -22.00
CA LEU A 367 9.00 -24.42 -21.04
C LEU A 367 9.45 -25.84 -20.69
N THR A 368 10.76 -26.03 -20.56
CA THR A 368 11.34 -27.27 -20.06
C THR A 368 11.45 -27.19 -18.53
N VAL A 369 10.88 -28.17 -17.82
CA VAL A 369 11.05 -28.29 -16.36
C VAL A 369 12.38 -28.99 -16.09
N VAL A 370 13.33 -28.24 -15.51
CA VAL A 370 14.65 -28.74 -15.11
C VAL A 370 14.55 -29.49 -13.78
N ALA A 371 13.72 -28.97 -12.87
CA ALA A 371 13.42 -29.61 -11.59
C ALA A 371 12.07 -29.14 -11.05
N SER A 372 11.43 -29.98 -10.25
CA SER A 372 10.15 -29.72 -9.57
C SER A 372 10.21 -30.22 -8.13
N GLU A 373 9.31 -29.73 -7.27
CA GLU A 373 9.24 -30.09 -5.84
C GLU A 373 10.58 -29.87 -5.11
N PHE A 374 11.34 -28.87 -5.57
CA PHE A 374 12.70 -28.61 -5.11
C PHE A 374 12.69 -27.69 -3.89
N THR A 375 13.36 -28.05 -2.80
CA THR A 375 13.32 -27.28 -1.53
C THR A 375 14.64 -26.56 -1.22
N ASN A 376 15.72 -26.88 -1.93
CA ASN A 376 16.98 -26.15 -1.80
C ASN A 376 16.90 -24.81 -2.53
N ARG A 377 17.78 -23.87 -2.17
CA ARG A 377 17.87 -22.52 -2.79
C ARG A 377 18.98 -22.39 -3.84
N ASN A 378 19.60 -23.50 -4.19
CA ASN A 378 20.59 -23.56 -5.26
C ASN A 378 20.56 -24.91 -5.96
N MET A 379 21.03 -24.92 -7.21
CA MET A 379 21.06 -26.08 -8.08
C MET A 379 22.31 -26.04 -8.94
N ASN A 380 23.13 -27.08 -8.85
CA ASN A 380 24.27 -27.26 -9.74
C ASN A 380 23.77 -27.87 -11.06
N LEU A 381 24.19 -27.28 -12.17
CA LEU A 381 23.88 -27.68 -13.54
C LEU A 381 25.17 -28.02 -14.27
N SER A 382 25.13 -29.04 -15.12
CA SER A 382 26.24 -29.50 -15.95
C SER A 382 25.74 -29.95 -17.32
N ASP A 383 26.67 -30.27 -18.23
CA ASP A 383 26.39 -30.84 -19.54
C ASP A 383 25.62 -29.91 -20.49
N PHE A 384 25.70 -28.60 -20.26
CA PHE A 384 25.17 -27.61 -21.19
C PHE A 384 26.11 -27.44 -22.38
N LEU A 385 25.56 -27.58 -23.59
CA LEU A 385 26.29 -27.38 -24.84
C LEU A 385 26.34 -25.88 -25.19
N GLU A 386 27.12 -25.54 -26.21
CA GLU A 386 27.17 -24.18 -26.73
C GLU A 386 25.77 -23.69 -27.14
N GLY A 387 25.36 -22.55 -26.59
CA GLY A 387 24.01 -22.05 -26.77
C GLY A 387 23.62 -20.93 -25.81
N MET A 388 22.40 -20.40 -26.02
CA MET A 388 21.80 -19.41 -25.14
C MET A 388 20.61 -20.05 -24.39
N TYR A 389 20.63 -19.90 -23.07
CA TYR A 389 19.66 -20.50 -22.17
C TYR A 389 19.05 -19.42 -21.28
N TYR A 390 17.74 -19.52 -21.06
CA TYR A 390 17.00 -18.66 -20.17
C TYR A 390 16.41 -19.48 -19.04
N PHE A 391 16.61 -19.03 -17.81
CA PHE A 391 16.12 -19.71 -16.61
C PHE A 391 15.16 -18.82 -15.83
N LEU A 392 14.18 -19.46 -15.21
CA LEU A 392 13.19 -18.83 -14.33
C LEU A 392 12.83 -19.83 -13.24
N VAL A 393 12.71 -19.36 -12.00
CA VAL A 393 12.28 -20.19 -10.87
C VAL A 393 10.90 -19.72 -10.44
N ALA A 394 10.00 -20.67 -10.19
CA ALA A 394 8.71 -20.43 -9.58
C ALA A 394 8.75 -20.92 -8.13
N ALA A 395 8.44 -20.03 -7.18
CA ALA A 395 8.16 -20.38 -5.80
C ALA A 395 6.69 -20.74 -5.67
N VAL A 396 6.37 -21.87 -5.05
CA VAL A 396 5.04 -22.46 -5.04
C VAL A 396 4.60 -22.77 -3.62
N ASN A 397 3.34 -22.46 -3.31
CA ASN A 397 2.62 -23.01 -2.16
C ASN A 397 1.25 -23.53 -2.58
N SER A 398 0.48 -24.01 -1.60
CA SER A 398 -0.87 -24.56 -1.81
C SER A 398 -1.88 -23.58 -2.41
N ASN A 399 -1.64 -22.28 -2.33
CA ASN A 399 -2.57 -21.25 -2.80
C ASN A 399 -2.15 -20.65 -4.14
N ASN A 400 -0.87 -20.33 -4.34
CA ASN A 400 -0.40 -19.59 -5.50
C ASN A 400 1.08 -19.76 -5.84
N ILE A 401 1.53 -19.06 -6.88
CA ILE A 401 2.89 -19.07 -7.41
C ILE A 401 3.43 -17.64 -7.51
N THR A 402 4.69 -17.45 -7.11
CA THR A 402 5.47 -16.23 -7.39
C THR A 402 6.66 -16.58 -8.27
N LEU A 403 6.91 -15.77 -9.31
CA LEU A 403 8.01 -15.99 -10.25
C LEU A 403 9.23 -15.14 -9.87
N SER A 404 10.42 -15.71 -10.03
CA SER A 404 11.67 -14.95 -9.98
C SER A 404 11.82 -14.04 -11.21
N ASN A 405 12.86 -13.20 -11.22
CA ASN A 405 13.37 -12.67 -12.47
C ASN A 405 13.85 -13.81 -13.40
N CYS A 406 13.79 -13.57 -14.72
CA CYS A 406 14.41 -14.45 -15.70
C CYS A 406 15.89 -14.05 -15.89
N ILE A 407 16.79 -15.03 -15.92
CA ILE A 407 18.22 -14.80 -16.21
C ILE A 407 18.62 -15.47 -17.52
N GLN A 408 19.63 -14.92 -18.17
CA GLN A 408 20.25 -15.48 -19.36
C GLN A 408 21.63 -16.05 -19.01
N VAL A 409 21.91 -17.27 -19.48
CA VAL A 409 23.24 -17.88 -19.47
C VAL A 409 23.64 -18.18 -20.92
N VAL A 410 24.83 -17.72 -21.31
CA VAL A 410 25.40 -17.97 -22.64
C VAL A 410 26.59 -18.91 -22.45
N VAL A 411 26.48 -20.13 -22.96
CA VAL A 411 27.55 -21.12 -22.93
C VAL A 411 28.31 -21.06 -24.25
N ASN A 412 29.62 -20.87 -24.17
CA ASN A 412 30.56 -20.81 -25.30
C ASN A 412 31.84 -21.54 -24.91
N ILE A 413 31.89 -22.85 -25.19
CA ILE A 413 33.01 -23.72 -24.83
C ILE A 413 34.11 -23.57 -25.90
N PRO A 414 35.31 -23.07 -25.55
CA PRO A 414 36.38 -22.91 -26.53
C PRO A 414 36.79 -24.24 -27.17
N GLU A 415 37.03 -24.21 -28.48
CA GLU A 415 37.61 -25.33 -29.22
C GLU A 415 39.07 -25.53 -28.80
N THR A 416 39.37 -26.64 -28.13
CA THR A 416 40.75 -27.00 -27.77
C THR A 416 41.00 -28.47 -28.06
N ILE A 417 42.26 -28.84 -28.30
CA ILE A 417 42.72 -30.22 -28.42
C ILE A 417 43.90 -30.38 -27.47
N THR A 418 43.91 -31.44 -26.68
CA THR A 418 44.97 -31.80 -25.74
C THR A 418 45.48 -33.19 -26.07
N VAL A 419 46.79 -33.31 -26.34
CA VAL A 419 47.42 -34.62 -26.55
C VAL A 419 47.77 -35.25 -25.20
N LEU A 420 47.29 -36.45 -24.95
CA LEU A 420 47.58 -37.25 -23.75
C LEU A 420 48.78 -38.19 -23.97
N ASN A 421 48.97 -38.70 -25.20
CA ASN A 421 50.13 -39.51 -25.61
C ASN A 421 50.38 -39.32 -27.12
N PRO A 422 51.63 -39.25 -27.62
CA PRO A 422 52.93 -39.41 -26.93
C PRO A 422 53.27 -38.27 -25.97
N THR A 423 54.14 -38.58 -24.99
CA THR A 423 54.74 -37.61 -24.07
C THR A 423 56.26 -37.55 -24.28
N VAL A 424 56.97 -36.63 -23.62
CA VAL A 424 58.43 -36.51 -23.73
C VAL A 424 59.20 -37.77 -23.31
N THR A 425 58.59 -38.64 -22.50
CA THR A 425 59.22 -39.91 -22.08
C THR A 425 58.94 -41.06 -23.04
N THR A 426 58.08 -40.86 -24.04
CA THR A 426 57.81 -41.86 -25.07
C THR A 426 59.08 -42.11 -25.88
N SER A 427 59.57 -43.36 -25.83
CA SER A 427 60.75 -43.81 -26.57
C SER A 427 60.43 -45.12 -27.27
N LEU A 428 60.57 -45.13 -28.59
CA LEU A 428 60.10 -46.18 -29.48
C LEU A 428 61.18 -46.65 -30.44
N ASN A 429 61.16 -47.95 -30.77
CA ASN A 429 61.99 -48.50 -31.84
C ASN A 429 61.37 -48.19 -33.21
N PRO A 430 62.18 -48.04 -34.28
CA PRO A 430 61.68 -48.22 -35.63
C PRO A 430 60.89 -49.55 -35.73
N ASP A 431 59.74 -49.54 -36.41
CA ASP A 431 58.79 -50.67 -36.57
C ASP A 431 57.87 -50.99 -35.38
N SER A 432 57.87 -50.16 -34.34
CA SER A 432 56.90 -50.27 -33.23
C SER A 432 55.59 -49.53 -33.50
N GLN A 433 54.59 -49.77 -32.65
CA GLN A 433 53.31 -49.05 -32.69
C GLN A 433 53.33 -47.89 -31.68
N LEU A 434 52.84 -46.72 -32.09
CA LEU A 434 52.57 -45.58 -31.24
C LEU A 434 51.07 -45.48 -30.99
N LEU A 435 50.66 -45.58 -29.73
CA LEU A 435 49.30 -45.20 -29.31
C LEU A 435 49.23 -43.68 -29.21
N ILE A 436 48.37 -43.04 -29.98
CA ILE A 436 48.15 -41.59 -29.92
C ILE A 436 46.82 -41.38 -29.18
N GLN A 437 46.81 -40.60 -28.12
CA GLN A 437 45.61 -40.35 -27.31
C GLN A 437 45.40 -38.85 -27.18
N TRP A 438 44.16 -38.38 -27.30
CA TRP A 438 43.81 -36.97 -27.15
C TRP A 438 42.40 -36.76 -26.64
N ASN A 439 42.17 -35.59 -26.05
CA ASN A 439 40.85 -35.06 -25.71
C ASN A 439 40.68 -33.69 -26.38
N SER A 440 39.43 -33.26 -26.55
CA SER A 440 39.03 -32.07 -27.28
C SER A 440 37.82 -31.46 -26.59
N THR A 441 37.68 -30.15 -26.69
CA THR A 441 36.54 -29.40 -26.13
C THR A 441 35.87 -28.57 -27.22
N GLY A 442 34.66 -28.07 -26.96
CA GLY A 442 33.91 -27.24 -27.91
C GLY A 442 33.31 -28.06 -29.06
N LEU A 443 33.07 -27.42 -30.20
CA LEU A 443 32.39 -28.01 -31.36
C LEU A 443 33.30 -28.81 -32.31
N ILE A 444 34.38 -29.40 -31.81
CA ILE A 444 35.26 -30.26 -32.61
C ILE A 444 34.55 -31.60 -32.78
N SER A 445 34.24 -31.98 -34.02
CA SER A 445 33.58 -33.28 -34.31
C SER A 445 34.54 -34.35 -34.80
N HIS A 446 35.61 -33.97 -35.52
CA HIS A 446 36.59 -34.90 -36.08
C HIS A 446 37.96 -34.24 -36.14
N VAL A 447 39.01 -35.03 -35.98
CA VAL A 447 40.39 -34.56 -36.08
C VAL A 447 41.20 -35.31 -37.15
N LYS A 448 42.24 -34.65 -37.63
CA LYS A 448 43.29 -35.22 -38.49
C LYS A 448 44.60 -35.31 -37.71
N LEU A 449 45.35 -36.39 -37.91
CA LEU A 449 46.65 -36.61 -37.26
C LEU A 449 47.78 -36.57 -38.30
N GLU A 450 48.80 -35.77 -38.01
CA GLU A 450 49.99 -35.62 -38.84
C GLU A 450 51.26 -35.88 -38.02
N PHE A 451 52.27 -36.44 -38.66
CA PHE A 451 53.56 -36.74 -38.05
C PHE A 451 54.63 -35.73 -38.49
N TYR A 452 55.39 -35.21 -37.53
CA TYR A 452 56.37 -34.15 -37.74
C TYR A 452 57.73 -34.52 -37.11
N LYS A 453 58.79 -33.97 -37.69
CA LYS A 453 60.13 -33.90 -37.10
C LYS A 453 60.52 -32.44 -36.91
N GLY A 454 60.64 -31.98 -35.67
CA GLY A 454 60.71 -30.55 -35.36
C GLY A 454 59.46 -29.85 -35.92
N ASP A 455 59.68 -28.82 -36.72
CA ASP A 455 58.63 -28.10 -37.45
C ASP A 455 58.37 -28.64 -38.86
N SER A 456 59.09 -29.68 -39.30
CA SER A 456 58.97 -30.24 -40.65
C SER A 456 57.94 -31.36 -40.70
N PHE A 457 56.94 -31.22 -41.58
CA PHE A 457 55.97 -32.27 -41.86
C PHE A 457 56.64 -33.51 -42.46
N VAL A 458 56.26 -34.70 -41.99
CA VAL A 458 56.81 -35.98 -42.45
C VAL A 458 55.74 -36.80 -43.20
N ILE A 459 54.62 -37.11 -42.55
CA ILE A 459 53.54 -37.92 -43.13
C ILE A 459 52.19 -37.66 -42.46
N GLU A 460 51.09 -37.78 -43.18
CA GLU A 460 49.75 -37.85 -42.60
C GLU A 460 49.51 -39.25 -42.01
N ILE A 461 49.18 -39.32 -40.72
CA ILE A 461 48.94 -40.58 -40.01
C ILE A 461 47.54 -41.10 -40.38
N ILE A 462 46.53 -40.24 -40.25
CA ILE A 462 45.15 -40.49 -40.67
C ILE A 462 44.46 -39.17 -40.98
N GLY A 463 43.69 -39.15 -42.08
CA GLY A 463 43.01 -37.95 -42.59
C GLY A 463 41.74 -37.55 -41.83
N ILE A 464 41.10 -38.49 -41.13
CA ILE A 464 39.91 -38.25 -40.32
C ILE A 464 39.72 -39.35 -39.26
N THR A 465 39.42 -38.94 -38.04
CA THR A 465 38.95 -39.80 -36.95
C THR A 465 38.01 -38.98 -36.05
N GLU A 466 37.16 -39.63 -35.28
CA GLU A 466 36.20 -38.99 -34.35
C GLU A 466 36.90 -38.04 -33.36
N ASN A 467 36.16 -37.08 -32.82
CA ASN A 467 36.63 -36.26 -31.71
C ASN A 467 36.84 -37.12 -30.47
N ASP A 468 37.98 -36.92 -29.82
CA ASP A 468 38.48 -37.68 -28.67
C ASP A 468 38.75 -39.16 -28.94
N GLY A 469 39.79 -39.66 -28.29
CA GLY A 469 40.06 -41.08 -28.26
C GLY A 469 41.48 -41.43 -28.58
N GLU A 470 41.64 -42.61 -29.18
CA GLU A 470 42.91 -43.27 -29.31
C GLU A 470 43.10 -43.79 -30.73
N PHE A 471 44.30 -43.59 -31.28
CA PHE A 471 44.69 -44.10 -32.58
C PHE A 471 46.01 -44.85 -32.48
N LEU A 472 46.01 -46.15 -32.78
CA LEU A 472 47.22 -46.97 -32.77
C LEU A 472 47.90 -46.93 -34.14
N TRP A 473 48.99 -46.18 -34.24
CA TRP A 473 49.74 -46.00 -35.48
C TRP A 473 50.95 -46.92 -35.57
N LEU A 474 51.10 -47.66 -36.67
CA LEU A 474 52.32 -48.44 -36.96
C LEU A 474 53.37 -47.53 -37.61
N ILE A 475 54.51 -47.33 -36.94
CA ILE A 475 55.58 -46.44 -37.41
C ILE A 475 56.25 -47.07 -38.65
N PRO A 476 56.32 -46.39 -39.81
CA PRO A 476 56.97 -46.93 -40.99
C PRO A 476 58.47 -47.16 -40.81
N THR A 477 58.98 -48.23 -41.41
CA THR A 477 60.39 -48.66 -41.35
C THR A 477 61.41 -47.64 -41.87
N TYR A 478 60.97 -46.69 -42.70
CA TYR A 478 61.83 -45.66 -43.29
C TYR A 478 61.96 -44.40 -42.41
N ILE A 479 61.24 -44.31 -41.30
CA ILE A 479 61.38 -43.20 -40.34
C ILE A 479 62.74 -43.33 -39.65
N GLY A 480 63.60 -42.32 -39.83
CA GLY A 480 64.95 -42.31 -39.29
C GLY A 480 64.98 -42.08 -37.77
N GLN A 481 66.17 -42.14 -37.18
CA GLN A 481 66.36 -41.93 -35.75
C GLN A 481 66.30 -40.43 -35.41
N SER A 482 65.57 -40.06 -34.35
CA SER A 482 65.52 -38.67 -33.83
C SER A 482 64.85 -38.60 -32.45
N GLU A 483 65.16 -37.53 -31.72
CA GLU A 483 64.51 -37.14 -30.46
C GLU A 483 63.54 -35.97 -30.66
N GLU A 484 63.32 -35.55 -31.91
CA GLU A 484 62.53 -34.37 -32.27
C GLU A 484 61.22 -34.75 -32.97
N TYR A 485 60.68 -35.96 -32.73
CA TYR A 485 59.42 -36.35 -33.35
C TYR A 485 58.23 -35.86 -32.54
N ARG A 486 57.16 -35.45 -33.21
CA ARG A 486 55.90 -35.08 -32.56
C ARG A 486 54.72 -35.34 -33.46
N VAL A 487 53.55 -35.51 -32.86
CA VAL A 487 52.27 -35.63 -33.56
C VAL A 487 51.58 -34.28 -33.52
N LYS A 488 50.99 -33.87 -34.64
CA LYS A 488 50.10 -32.73 -34.72
C LYS A 488 48.67 -33.24 -34.87
N ILE A 489 47.77 -32.79 -34.01
CA ILE A 489 46.33 -33.10 -34.09
C ILE A 489 45.61 -31.82 -34.44
N ILE A 490 44.74 -31.87 -35.44
CA ILE A 490 44.13 -30.70 -36.09
C ILE A 490 42.63 -30.95 -36.20
N ASP A 491 41.79 -29.98 -35.83
CA ASP A 491 40.37 -30.03 -36.17
C ASP A 491 40.18 -29.90 -37.69
N ILE A 492 39.34 -30.76 -38.26
CA ILE A 492 39.04 -30.78 -39.69
C ILE A 492 38.16 -29.60 -40.09
N SER A 493 37.19 -29.22 -39.25
CA SER A 493 36.31 -28.09 -39.53
C SER A 493 37.02 -26.75 -39.43
N ASN A 494 37.95 -26.63 -38.47
CA ASN A 494 38.71 -25.42 -38.19
C ASN A 494 40.20 -25.73 -38.06
N THR A 495 40.94 -25.68 -39.18
CA THR A 495 42.38 -25.99 -39.21
C THR A 495 43.27 -25.05 -38.40
N THR A 496 42.71 -23.97 -37.86
CA THR A 496 43.43 -23.07 -36.94
C THR A 496 43.51 -23.65 -35.52
N VAL A 497 42.61 -24.57 -35.16
CA VAL A 497 42.64 -25.31 -33.91
C VAL A 497 43.48 -26.57 -34.12
N PHE A 498 44.70 -26.52 -33.61
CA PHE A 498 45.60 -27.65 -33.61
C PHE A 498 46.49 -27.63 -32.38
N VAL A 499 47.02 -28.79 -32.04
CA VAL A 499 48.01 -28.94 -30.99
C VAL A 499 49.13 -29.85 -31.48
N PHE A 500 50.35 -29.54 -31.05
CA PHE A 500 51.46 -30.46 -31.17
C PHE A 500 51.61 -31.23 -29.87
N SER A 501 51.85 -32.53 -29.94
CA SER A 501 52.36 -33.29 -28.81
C SER A 501 53.71 -32.73 -28.38
N GLU A 502 54.12 -33.08 -27.16
CA GLU A 502 55.52 -32.99 -26.77
C GLU A 502 56.41 -33.76 -27.76
N MET A 503 57.67 -33.33 -27.87
CA MET A 503 58.67 -34.04 -28.65
C MET A 503 58.99 -35.38 -27.98
N PHE A 504 59.08 -36.45 -28.77
CA PHE A 504 59.38 -37.80 -28.31
C PHE A 504 60.43 -38.47 -29.19
N THR A 505 60.97 -39.58 -28.71
CA THR A 505 62.13 -40.24 -29.31
C THR A 505 61.75 -41.48 -30.10
N ILE A 506 62.25 -41.56 -31.33
CA ILE A 506 62.32 -42.81 -32.09
C ILE A 506 63.80 -43.13 -32.30
N THR A 507 64.35 -43.99 -31.46
CA THR A 507 65.71 -44.51 -31.58
C THR A 507 65.69 -46.00 -31.21
N PRO A 508 66.56 -46.84 -31.79
CA PRO A 508 66.70 -48.21 -31.34
C PRO A 508 67.13 -48.17 -29.87
N VAL A 509 66.29 -48.73 -29.02
CA VAL A 509 66.68 -49.07 -27.65
C VAL A 509 67.79 -50.11 -27.78
N ILE A 510 69.05 -49.66 -27.66
CA ILE A 510 70.16 -50.58 -27.38
C ILE A 510 69.82 -51.20 -26.02
N PRO A 511 69.68 -52.53 -25.89
CA PRO A 511 69.44 -53.14 -24.60
C PRO A 511 70.59 -52.72 -23.67
N GLN A 512 70.31 -51.92 -22.64
CA GLN A 512 71.29 -51.77 -21.57
C GLN A 512 71.45 -53.16 -20.93
N GLU A 513 72.66 -53.71 -20.99
CA GLU A 513 73.04 -54.80 -20.10
C GLU A 513 72.77 -54.35 -18.66
N THR A 514 71.75 -54.95 -18.05
CA THR A 514 71.44 -54.75 -16.65
C THR A 514 72.60 -55.29 -15.81
N LYS A 515 73.53 -54.41 -15.44
CA LYS A 515 74.38 -54.63 -14.27
C LYS A 515 73.44 -54.65 -13.05
N PRO A 516 73.41 -55.71 -12.22
CA PRO A 516 72.48 -55.77 -11.11
C PRO A 516 72.83 -54.67 -10.10
N SER A 517 71.99 -53.65 -10.03
CA SER A 517 71.96 -52.65 -8.96
C SER A 517 71.25 -53.29 -7.73
N PRO A 518 71.65 -52.95 -6.49
CA PRO A 518 71.25 -53.68 -5.30
C PRO A 518 69.75 -53.54 -5.05
N THR A 519 69.10 -54.66 -4.78
CA THR A 519 67.73 -54.71 -4.27
C THR A 519 67.63 -53.87 -2.98
N PRO A 520 66.72 -52.88 -2.89
CA PRO A 520 66.40 -52.27 -1.60
C PRO A 520 65.70 -53.32 -0.74
N LEU A 521 66.22 -53.56 0.47
CA LEU A 521 65.50 -54.32 1.49
C LEU A 521 64.17 -53.63 1.80
N ILE A 522 63.06 -54.30 1.51
CA ILE A 522 61.75 -53.94 2.07
C ILE A 522 61.78 -54.39 3.53
N LEU A 523 61.92 -53.44 4.45
CA LEU A 523 61.69 -53.63 5.87
C LEU A 523 60.18 -53.52 6.13
N SER A 524 59.49 -54.66 6.24
CA SER A 524 58.11 -54.67 6.73
C SER A 524 58.13 -54.61 8.26
N ILE A 525 57.67 -53.50 8.85
CA ILE A 525 57.40 -53.38 10.29
C ILE A 525 56.06 -54.09 10.57
N ILE A 526 56.08 -55.15 11.37
CA ILE A 526 54.86 -55.79 11.90
C ILE A 526 54.86 -55.58 13.41
N GLY A 527 54.05 -54.61 13.87
CA GLY A 527 53.61 -54.48 15.26
C GLY A 527 54.39 -53.49 16.12
N LEU A 528 53.65 -52.50 16.64
CA LEU A 528 54.06 -51.60 17.73
C LEU A 528 53.38 -52.08 19.01
N VAL A 529 54.14 -52.46 20.05
CA VAL A 529 53.59 -52.72 21.39
C VAL A 529 54.11 -51.64 22.33
N ILE A 530 53.22 -50.76 22.79
CA ILE A 530 53.49 -49.82 23.89
C ILE A 530 52.87 -50.43 25.15
N ALA A 531 53.71 -50.82 26.10
CA ALA A 531 53.29 -51.18 27.45
C ALA A 531 53.66 -50.06 28.42
N THR A 532 52.68 -49.52 29.15
CA THR A 532 52.87 -48.47 30.16
C THR A 532 53.19 -49.07 31.53
N GLY A 533 54.33 -48.69 32.11
CA GLY A 533 54.74 -49.02 33.47
C GLY A 533 55.73 -47.98 34.00
N ALA A 534 55.62 -47.63 35.29
CA ALA A 534 56.30 -46.50 35.93
C ALA A 534 57.83 -46.50 35.73
N ALA A 535 58.35 -45.32 35.39
CA ALA A 535 59.76 -44.99 35.12
C ALA A 535 60.34 -45.45 33.77
N GLY A 536 59.93 -44.77 32.68
CA GLY A 536 60.67 -44.66 31.42
C GLY A 536 60.30 -45.67 30.30
N LEU A 537 59.96 -45.16 29.10
CA LEU A 537 59.68 -45.98 27.91
C LEU A 537 60.99 -46.53 27.30
N THR A 538 61.05 -47.85 27.07
CA THR A 538 62.09 -48.54 26.28
C THR A 538 61.44 -49.20 25.05
N MET A 539 62.01 -49.03 23.85
CA MET A 539 61.49 -49.56 22.57
C MET A 539 62.37 -50.70 22.04
N TYR A 540 61.78 -51.83 21.61
CA TYR A 540 62.47 -52.96 20.97
C TYR A 540 61.94 -53.20 19.55
N MET A 541 62.83 -53.47 18.58
CA MET A 541 62.51 -53.91 17.21
C MET A 541 63.25 -55.22 16.88
N PHE A 542 62.59 -56.16 16.20
CA PHE A 542 63.15 -57.44 15.72
C PHE A 542 63.00 -57.57 14.18
N PHE A 543 63.99 -58.17 13.49
CA PHE A 543 63.96 -58.49 12.05
C PHE A 543 64.43 -59.94 11.78
N GLU A 544 63.82 -60.62 10.80
CA GLU A 544 64.21 -61.97 10.31
C GLU A 544 64.39 -61.98 8.77
N GLN A 545 65.31 -62.81 8.26
CA GLN A 545 65.75 -62.86 6.85
C GLN A 545 65.48 -64.25 6.23
N ARG A 546 64.77 -64.33 5.09
CA ARG A 546 64.67 -65.55 4.26
C ARG A 546 65.17 -65.33 2.83
N LYS A 547 66.03 -66.24 2.36
CA LYS A 547 66.54 -66.33 0.96
C LYS A 547 65.73 -67.34 0.16
N THR A 548 65.29 -66.98 -1.03
CA THR A 548 64.73 -67.90 -2.05
C THR A 548 65.68 -67.97 -3.26
N ARG A 549 66.00 -69.19 -3.69
CA ARG A 549 66.84 -69.54 -4.86
C ARG A 549 65.92 -69.80 -6.06
N LYS A 550 66.19 -69.21 -7.23
CA LYS A 550 65.56 -69.58 -8.52
C LYS A 550 66.29 -70.77 -9.15
N ILE A 551 65.53 -71.64 -9.82
CA ILE A 551 65.97 -72.75 -10.66
C ILE A 551 65.83 -72.28 -12.13
N GLU A 552 66.90 -72.45 -12.90
CA GLU A 552 66.88 -72.77 -14.34
C GLU A 552 67.63 -74.10 -14.50
#